data_AF-A0A3S2TR95-F1
#
_entry.id   AF-A0A3S2TR95-F1
#
_cell.length_a   1.000
_cell.length_b   1.000
_cell.length_c   1.000
_cell.angle_alpha   90.00
_cell.angle_beta   90.00
_cell.angle_gamma   90.00
#
_symmetry.space_group_name_H-M   'P 1'
#
loop_
_entity.id
_entity.type
_entity.pdbx_description
1 polymer ?
#
loop_
_entity_poly.entity_id
_entity_poly.type
_entity_poly.pdbx_seq_one_letter_code
_entity_poly.pdbx_strand_id
1 'polypeptide(L)'
;MGKSFEFQDNLELDQVEKNIMQFMQEDHIEYSYNSLRELLFEIKLRKNIIKGAIEMNEARHEFTIFEQARCNPNYWQLTKAGGFLLRPDVSPSDAIMDIYKNSSLYAFECATASVIIYYYATLQTLGHHIFNAYFQGLYLYSWHTDADLGLVTFYSSGFLPGDIVYFDNPDFNPQTPWFRGVNAILLDDSRFFGHGFSIKTNEKIVQVLNKQRRQGSTRSAALTSLLTRPSFSRLSALTNRQPTSIDFKIKQPFIHHNLSSISLLNYNNYIFSLGYQLF
;
A
#
# COMPACT_ATOMS: atom_id res chain seq x y z
N MET A 1 -10.09 -9.03 -30.30
CA MET A 1 -8.62 -9.03 -30.43
C MET A 1 -8.10 -7.71 -29.90
N GLY A 2 -7.29 -7.74 -28.84
CA GLY A 2 -6.56 -6.56 -28.37
C GLY A 2 -5.48 -6.17 -29.39
N LYS A 3 -5.09 -4.90 -29.42
CA LYS A 3 -3.93 -4.44 -30.20
C LYS A 3 -2.74 -4.31 -29.27
N SER A 4 -1.57 -4.82 -29.67
CA SER A 4 -0.32 -4.54 -28.97
C SER A 4 -0.10 -3.04 -28.90
N PHE A 5 0.26 -2.53 -27.72
CA PHE A 5 0.53 -1.12 -27.53
C PHE A 5 1.92 -0.79 -28.05
N GLU A 6 2.00 -0.05 -29.15
CA GLU A 6 3.24 0.55 -29.65
C GLU A 6 3.32 2.00 -29.17
N PHE A 7 4.44 2.36 -28.57
CA PHE A 7 4.65 3.70 -28.04
C PHE A 7 4.61 4.73 -29.17
N GLN A 8 3.83 5.79 -28.97
CA GLN A 8 3.82 6.94 -29.87
C GLN A 8 4.69 8.04 -29.25
N ASP A 9 5.62 8.58 -30.03
CA ASP A 9 6.56 9.66 -29.62
C ASP A 9 5.85 10.94 -29.09
N ASN A 10 4.53 11.04 -29.24
CA ASN A 10 3.73 12.18 -28.81
C ASN A 10 3.21 12.09 -27.36
N LEU A 11 3.46 10.99 -26.63
CA LEU A 11 3.10 10.86 -25.22
C LEU A 11 4.16 11.51 -24.35
N GLU A 12 3.85 12.69 -23.81
CA GLU A 12 4.70 13.40 -22.84
C GLU A 12 4.67 12.71 -21.47
N LEU A 13 5.60 11.78 -21.26
CA LEU A 13 5.80 11.08 -20.00
C LEU A 13 7.07 11.55 -19.29
N ASP A 14 7.00 11.66 -17.97
CA ASP A 14 8.19 11.91 -17.15
C ASP A 14 9.06 10.65 -17.00
N GLN A 15 10.21 10.79 -16.33
CA GLN A 15 11.18 9.69 -16.22
C GLN A 15 10.65 8.50 -15.43
N VAL A 16 9.88 8.72 -14.35
CA VAL A 16 9.34 7.63 -13.54
C VAL A 16 8.27 6.87 -14.33
N GLU A 17 7.44 7.60 -15.08
CA GLU A 17 6.42 7.02 -15.96
C GLU A 17 7.06 6.18 -17.08
N LYS A 18 8.14 6.69 -17.70
CA LYS A 18 8.93 5.95 -18.69
C LYS A 18 9.54 4.68 -18.10
N ASN A 19 10.11 4.76 -16.89
CA ASN A 19 10.67 3.60 -16.21
C ASN A 19 9.56 2.55 -15.97
N ILE A 20 8.41 2.94 -15.41
CA ILE A 20 7.26 2.03 -15.20
C ILE A 20 6.85 1.33 -16.50
N MET A 21 6.78 2.08 -17.61
CA MET A 21 6.44 1.50 -18.91
C MET A 21 7.50 0.54 -19.41
N GLN A 22 8.78 0.85 -19.23
CA GLN A 22 9.87 -0.05 -19.59
C GLN A 22 9.75 -1.36 -18.78
N PHE A 23 9.48 -1.30 -17.47
CA PHE A 23 9.19 -2.48 -16.66
C PHE A 23 8.01 -3.29 -17.22
N MET A 24 6.93 -2.65 -17.65
CA MET A 24 5.78 -3.34 -18.27
C MET A 24 6.13 -4.01 -19.61
N GLN A 25 7.01 -3.40 -20.41
CA GLN A 25 7.40 -3.91 -21.74
C GLN A 25 8.42 -5.06 -21.66
N GLU A 26 9.29 -5.03 -20.66
CA GLU A 26 10.32 -6.04 -20.43
C GLU A 26 9.79 -7.26 -19.66
N ASP A 27 8.65 -7.12 -18.99
CA ASP A 27 8.00 -8.23 -18.27
C ASP A 27 7.43 -9.28 -19.25
N HIS A 28 7.36 -10.52 -18.78
CA HIS A 28 6.78 -11.64 -19.52
C HIS A 28 5.26 -11.75 -19.31
N ILE A 29 4.68 -10.92 -18.46
CA ILE A 29 3.24 -10.85 -18.17
C ILE A 29 2.55 -9.87 -19.13
N GLU A 30 1.40 -10.28 -19.65
CA GLU A 30 0.56 -9.39 -20.47
C GLU A 30 -0.25 -8.43 -19.58
N TYR A 31 -0.12 -7.12 -19.84
CA TYR A 31 -0.90 -6.07 -19.21
C TYR A 31 -1.97 -5.55 -20.19
N SER A 32 -3.23 -5.93 -19.96
CA SER A 32 -4.35 -5.55 -20.84
C SER A 32 -5.19 -4.42 -20.24
N TYR A 33 -5.55 -3.44 -21.07
CA TYR A 33 -6.33 -2.27 -20.68
C TYR A 33 -7.49 -2.04 -21.65
N ASN A 34 -8.61 -1.51 -21.18
CA ASN A 34 -9.77 -1.21 -22.03
C ASN A 34 -9.58 0.09 -22.82
N SER A 35 -8.67 0.96 -22.38
CA SER A 35 -8.36 2.23 -23.06
C SER A 35 -6.97 2.75 -22.72
N LEU A 36 -6.42 3.62 -23.57
CA LEU A 36 -5.20 4.38 -23.27
C LEU A 36 -5.34 5.19 -21.98
N ARG A 37 -6.54 5.74 -21.70
CA ARG A 37 -6.81 6.47 -20.46
C ARG A 37 -6.60 5.60 -19.22
N GLU A 38 -7.01 4.33 -19.27
CA GLU A 38 -6.84 3.40 -18.17
C GLU A 38 -5.37 3.05 -17.94
N LEU A 39 -4.61 2.79 -19.00
CA LEU A 39 -3.16 2.59 -18.93
C LEU A 39 -2.45 3.80 -18.30
N LEU A 40 -2.71 5.00 -18.81
CA LEU A 40 -2.09 6.23 -18.29
C LEU A 40 -2.51 6.53 -16.84
N PHE A 41 -3.73 6.14 -16.46
CA PHE A 41 -4.18 6.23 -15.07
C PHE A 41 -3.36 5.32 -14.15
N GLU A 42 -3.14 4.05 -14.54
CA GLU A 42 -2.32 3.12 -13.75
C GLU A 42 -0.88 3.63 -13.60
N ILE A 43 -0.25 4.06 -14.70
CA ILE A 43 1.12 4.62 -14.68
C ILE A 43 1.18 5.82 -13.73
N LYS A 44 0.24 6.76 -13.84
CA LYS A 44 0.17 7.94 -12.95
C LYS A 44 -0.02 7.54 -11.48
N LEU A 45 -0.88 6.57 -11.20
CA LEU A 45 -1.11 6.10 -9.83
C LEU A 45 0.15 5.41 -9.27
N ARG A 46 0.81 4.55 -10.04
CA ARG A 46 2.08 3.90 -9.67
C ARG A 46 3.18 4.92 -9.37
N LYS A 47 3.33 5.96 -10.21
CA LYS A 47 4.22 7.08 -9.93
C LYS A 47 3.90 7.74 -8.59
N ASN A 48 2.63 8.00 -8.32
CA ASN A 48 2.22 8.63 -7.06
C ASN A 48 2.40 7.71 -5.84
N ILE A 49 2.33 6.38 -6.01
CA ILE A 49 2.69 5.40 -4.97
C ILE A 49 4.18 5.50 -4.63
N ILE A 50 5.05 5.49 -5.66
CA ILE A 50 6.50 5.62 -5.51
C ILE A 50 6.84 6.94 -4.83
N LYS A 51 6.24 8.05 -5.28
CA LYS A 51 6.38 9.37 -4.65
C LYS A 51 5.96 9.33 -3.18
N GLY A 52 4.80 8.74 -2.85
CA GLY A 52 4.32 8.61 -1.48
C GLY A 52 5.25 7.78 -0.60
N ALA A 53 5.94 6.78 -1.16
CA ALA A 53 6.94 5.99 -0.44
C ALA A 53 8.23 6.79 -0.17
N ILE A 54 8.71 7.55 -1.16
CA ILE A 54 9.88 8.43 -1.02
C ILE A 54 9.61 9.52 0.00
N GLU A 55 8.47 10.21 -0.08
CA GLU A 55 8.11 11.26 0.87
C GLU A 55 7.94 10.73 2.29
N MET A 56 7.37 9.52 2.46
CA MET A 56 7.28 8.89 3.77
C MET A 56 8.66 8.52 4.33
N ASN A 57 9.60 8.10 3.48
CA ASN A 57 10.98 7.82 3.88
C ASN A 57 11.74 9.07 4.35
N GLU A 58 11.47 10.22 3.73
CA GLU A 58 12.11 11.50 4.06
C GLU A 58 11.43 12.20 5.24
N ALA A 59 10.20 11.83 5.55
CA ALA A 59 9.42 12.36 6.64
C ALA A 59 9.81 11.74 8.01
N ARG A 60 9.17 12.23 9.07
CA ARG A 60 9.48 11.87 10.47
C ARG A 60 8.46 10.89 11.08
N HIS A 61 7.79 10.10 10.24
CA HIS A 61 6.93 9.01 10.71
C HIS A 61 7.76 7.97 11.44
N GLU A 62 7.32 7.52 12.60
CA GLU A 62 8.00 6.46 13.33
C GLU A 62 7.32 5.11 13.06
N PHE A 63 8.13 4.06 12.94
CA PHE A 63 7.61 2.70 12.99
C PHE A 63 7.30 2.33 14.45
N THR A 64 6.11 1.79 14.72
CA THR A 64 5.78 1.23 16.02
C THR A 64 4.73 0.12 15.92
N ILE A 65 4.53 -0.64 17.00
CA ILE A 65 3.46 -1.63 17.13
C ILE A 65 2.13 -0.94 17.47
N PHE A 66 1.01 -1.64 17.28
CA PHE A 66 -0.33 -1.07 17.46
C PHE A 66 -0.58 -0.48 18.86
N GLU A 67 -0.08 -1.13 19.91
CA GLU A 67 -0.25 -0.66 21.29
C GLU A 67 0.39 0.71 21.56
N GLN A 68 1.38 1.07 20.75
CA GLN A 68 2.14 2.30 20.86
C GLN A 68 1.84 3.28 19.71
N ALA A 69 0.85 2.96 18.87
CA ALA A 69 0.46 3.79 17.74
C ALA A 69 0.01 5.19 18.20
N ARG A 70 0.30 6.20 17.37
CA ARG A 70 -0.11 7.58 17.61
C ARG A 70 -0.50 8.26 16.31
N CYS A 71 -1.43 9.19 16.41
CA CYS A 71 -1.91 10.00 15.29
C CYS A 71 -2.30 11.41 15.77
N ASN A 72 -2.40 12.35 14.84
CA ASN A 72 -2.81 13.71 15.14
C ASN A 72 -4.31 13.77 15.52
N PRO A 73 -4.67 14.16 16.76
CA PRO A 73 -6.06 14.18 17.23
C PRO A 73 -6.93 15.23 16.52
N ASN A 74 -6.32 16.16 15.78
CA ASN A 74 -7.07 17.11 14.96
C ASN A 74 -7.80 16.42 13.80
N TYR A 75 -7.34 15.24 13.36
CA TYR A 75 -7.88 14.53 12.20
C TYR A 75 -8.41 13.14 12.55
N TRP A 76 -7.78 12.47 13.51
CA TRP A 76 -8.00 11.06 13.81
C TRP A 76 -8.35 10.82 15.28
N GLN A 77 -9.28 9.90 15.52
CA GLN A 77 -9.51 9.31 16.83
C GLN A 77 -8.68 8.02 16.94
N LEU A 78 -7.72 7.98 17.87
CA LEU A 78 -6.96 6.77 18.15
C LEU A 78 -7.86 5.75 18.87
N THR A 79 -8.05 4.57 18.29
CA THR A 79 -8.83 3.50 18.89
C THR A 79 -8.02 2.75 19.93
N LYS A 80 -8.68 2.02 20.84
CA LYS A 80 -8.01 1.16 21.83
C LYS A 80 -7.13 0.07 21.20
N ALA A 81 -7.40 -0.28 19.94
CA ALA A 81 -6.62 -1.26 19.19
C ALA A 81 -5.41 -0.65 18.47
N GLY A 82 -5.19 0.67 18.57
CA GLY A 82 -4.10 1.36 17.85
C GLY A 82 -4.44 1.76 16.40
N GLY A 83 -5.72 1.71 16.01
CA GLY A 83 -6.17 2.16 14.69
C GLY A 83 -6.54 3.64 14.69
N PHE A 84 -6.53 4.28 13.52
CA PHE A 84 -6.87 5.70 13.35
C PHE A 84 -8.23 5.82 12.68
N LEU A 85 -9.25 6.15 13.46
CA LEU A 85 -10.59 6.39 12.95
C LEU A 85 -10.72 7.85 12.54
N LEU A 86 -11.03 8.10 11.27
CA LEU A 86 -11.24 9.45 10.76
C LEU A 86 -12.36 10.13 11.55
N ARG A 87 -12.11 11.36 12.01
CA ARG A 87 -13.15 12.15 12.66
C ARG A 87 -14.29 12.48 11.69
N PRO A 88 -15.55 12.47 12.15
CA PRO A 88 -16.70 12.68 11.28
C PRO A 88 -16.79 14.09 10.69
N ASP A 89 -16.12 15.06 11.31
CA ASP A 89 -16.10 16.48 10.90
C ASP A 89 -14.88 16.86 10.04
N VAL A 90 -14.08 15.89 9.62
CA VAL A 90 -12.80 16.10 8.94
C VAL A 90 -12.84 15.57 7.51
N SER A 91 -12.28 16.34 6.57
CA SER A 91 -12.13 15.90 5.19
C SER A 91 -11.12 14.74 5.08
N PRO A 92 -11.44 13.63 4.37
CA PRO A 92 -10.51 12.54 4.16
C PRO A 92 -9.19 12.97 3.51
N SER A 93 -9.25 13.85 2.51
CA SER A 93 -8.06 14.35 1.83
C SER A 93 -7.15 15.13 2.78
N ASP A 94 -7.71 16.01 3.61
CA ASP A 94 -6.93 16.78 4.57
C ASP A 94 -6.26 15.88 5.62
N ALA A 95 -6.99 14.87 6.12
CA ALA A 95 -6.47 13.92 7.08
C ALA A 95 -5.31 13.07 6.53
N ILE A 96 -5.40 12.61 5.29
CA ILE A 96 -4.32 11.86 4.62
C ILE A 96 -3.12 12.76 4.34
N MET A 97 -3.34 14.00 3.86
CA MET A 97 -2.25 14.97 3.66
C MET A 97 -1.56 15.36 4.97
N ASP A 98 -2.31 15.45 6.07
CA ASP A 98 -1.77 15.78 7.39
C ASP A 98 -0.75 14.73 7.87
N ILE A 99 -0.96 13.46 7.55
CA ILE A 99 0.00 12.39 7.88
C ILE A 99 1.38 12.75 7.33
N TYR A 100 1.47 13.21 6.08
CA TYR A 100 2.75 13.59 5.48
C TYR A 100 3.28 14.92 6.03
N LYS A 101 2.41 15.94 6.12
CA LYS A 101 2.80 17.30 6.54
C LYS A 101 3.26 17.37 8.00
N ASN A 102 2.55 16.71 8.90
CA ASN A 102 2.79 16.71 10.35
C ASN A 102 3.32 15.35 10.83
N SER A 103 4.16 14.71 10.01
CA SER A 103 4.65 13.33 10.16
C SER A 103 5.18 12.96 11.55
N SER A 104 5.79 13.89 12.29
CA SER A 104 6.26 13.63 13.66
C SER A 104 5.15 13.30 14.66
N LEU A 105 3.90 13.69 14.38
CA LEU A 105 2.73 13.36 15.20
C LEU A 105 2.22 11.93 14.98
N TYR A 106 2.85 11.17 14.08
CA TYR A 106 2.36 9.87 13.65
C TYR A 106 3.39 8.75 13.89
N ALA A 107 2.89 7.63 14.40
CA ALA A 107 3.59 6.36 14.36
C ALA A 107 2.62 5.20 14.21
N PHE A 108 2.99 4.29 13.34
CA PHE A 108 2.16 3.18 12.90
C PHE A 108 3.05 2.06 12.36
N GLU A 109 2.47 0.87 12.24
CA GLU A 109 3.18 -0.30 11.69
C GLU A 109 3.16 -0.30 10.15
N CYS A 110 3.90 -1.22 9.52
CA CYS A 110 4.17 -1.19 8.09
C CYS A 110 2.97 -1.50 7.16
N ALA A 111 1.99 -2.31 7.55
CA ALA A 111 0.78 -2.54 6.75
C ALA A 111 -0.09 -1.27 6.68
N THR A 112 -0.26 -0.60 7.81
CA THR A 112 -0.93 0.71 7.92
C THR A 112 -0.18 1.74 7.07
N ALA A 113 1.16 1.74 7.09
CA ALA A 113 1.97 2.59 6.22
C ALA A 113 1.70 2.33 4.72
N SER A 114 1.63 1.06 4.31
CA SER A 114 1.28 0.67 2.95
C SER A 114 -0.11 1.19 2.54
N VAL A 115 -1.11 1.04 3.40
CA VAL A 115 -2.46 1.56 3.16
C VAL A 115 -2.47 3.09 3.06
N ILE A 116 -1.75 3.79 3.94
CA ILE A 116 -1.60 5.25 3.89
C ILE A 116 -0.99 5.70 2.55
N ILE A 117 0.06 5.04 2.08
CA ILE A 117 0.70 5.36 0.79
C ILE A 117 -0.31 5.19 -0.36
N TYR A 118 -1.11 4.13 -0.34
CA TYR A 118 -2.15 3.93 -1.36
C TYR A 118 -3.25 4.99 -1.32
N TYR A 119 -3.69 5.41 -0.13
CA TYR A 119 -4.63 6.53 -0.03
C TYR A 119 -4.02 7.85 -0.49
N TYR A 120 -2.78 8.13 -0.10
CA TYR A 120 -2.06 9.32 -0.55
C TYR A 120 -1.93 9.34 -2.07
N ALA A 121 -1.47 8.23 -2.67
CA ALA A 121 -1.30 8.14 -4.11
C ALA A 121 -2.63 8.25 -4.86
N THR A 122 -3.70 7.65 -4.32
CA THR A 122 -5.05 7.74 -4.87
C THR A 122 -5.55 9.18 -4.82
N LEU A 123 -5.34 9.89 -3.69
CA LEU A 123 -5.65 11.31 -3.56
C LEU A 123 -4.88 12.17 -4.57
N GLN A 124 -3.58 11.96 -4.73
CA GLN A 124 -2.76 12.69 -5.71
C GLN A 124 -3.19 12.42 -7.17
N THR A 125 -3.81 11.26 -7.42
CA THR A 125 -4.24 10.86 -8.76
C THR A 125 -5.64 11.37 -9.10
N LEU A 126 -6.59 11.22 -8.18
CA LEU A 126 -8.01 11.58 -8.35
C LEU A 126 -8.31 13.06 -8.02
N GLY A 127 -7.50 13.68 -7.17
CA GLY A 127 -7.74 15.01 -6.62
C GLY A 127 -8.73 15.02 -5.45
N HIS A 128 -8.72 16.13 -4.71
CA HIS A 128 -9.47 16.28 -3.45
C HIS A 128 -10.97 16.04 -3.59
N HIS A 129 -11.61 16.57 -4.64
CA HIS A 129 -13.05 16.47 -4.83
C HIS A 129 -13.52 15.01 -4.94
N ILE A 130 -12.93 14.24 -5.86
CA ILE A 130 -13.30 12.84 -6.09
C ILE A 130 -12.90 11.99 -4.87
N PHE A 131 -11.71 12.22 -4.31
CA PHE A 131 -11.25 11.47 -3.14
C PHE A 131 -12.18 11.66 -1.94
N ASN A 132 -12.56 12.91 -1.62
CA ASN A 132 -13.46 13.19 -0.49
C ASN A 132 -14.86 12.60 -0.69
N ALA A 133 -15.34 12.54 -1.92
CA ALA A 133 -16.64 11.95 -2.20
C ALA A 133 -16.62 10.42 -2.00
N TYR A 134 -15.55 9.75 -2.45
CA TYR A 134 -15.46 8.29 -2.45
C TYR A 134 -14.70 7.69 -1.27
N PHE A 135 -13.96 8.41 -0.43
CA PHE A 135 -13.16 7.79 0.64
C PHE A 135 -13.54 8.35 2.00
N GLN A 136 -14.83 8.29 2.33
CA GLN A 136 -15.38 8.81 3.59
C GLN A 136 -15.27 7.80 4.74
N GLY A 137 -15.17 8.29 5.98
CA GLY A 137 -15.19 7.44 7.16
C GLY A 137 -14.02 6.46 7.26
N LEU A 138 -12.82 6.88 6.79
CA LEU A 138 -11.63 6.03 6.77
C LEU A 138 -11.29 5.50 8.16
N TYR A 139 -10.84 4.25 8.19
CA TYR A 139 -10.24 3.64 9.37
C TYR A 139 -8.90 3.03 8.98
N LEU A 140 -7.80 3.57 9.52
CA LEU A 140 -6.45 3.09 9.24
C LEU A 140 -6.07 2.08 10.33
N TYR A 141 -6.06 0.81 9.97
CA TYR A 141 -5.64 -0.27 10.86
C TYR A 141 -5.18 -1.47 10.04
N SER A 142 -3.90 -1.81 10.13
CA SER A 142 -3.33 -2.94 9.37
C SER A 142 -3.67 -2.80 7.87
N TRP A 143 -4.29 -3.83 7.30
CA TRP A 143 -4.74 -3.90 5.92
C TRP A 143 -6.21 -3.50 5.71
N HIS A 144 -6.89 -2.96 6.73
CA HIS A 144 -8.26 -2.49 6.56
C HIS A 144 -8.30 -1.30 5.59
N THR A 145 -9.22 -1.36 4.63
CA THR A 145 -9.40 -0.34 3.61
C THR A 145 -10.88 -0.17 3.26
N ASP A 146 -11.24 1.04 2.86
CA ASP A 146 -12.44 1.31 2.07
C ASP A 146 -12.45 0.43 0.81
N ALA A 147 -13.60 -0.21 0.55
CA ALA A 147 -13.78 -1.15 -0.54
C ALA A 147 -13.45 -0.55 -1.93
N ASP A 148 -13.57 0.77 -2.11
CA ASP A 148 -13.26 1.44 -3.38
C ASP A 148 -11.79 1.40 -3.76
N LEU A 149 -10.89 1.18 -2.80
CA LEU A 149 -9.48 0.96 -3.11
C LEU A 149 -9.26 -0.35 -3.87
N GLY A 150 -10.16 -1.34 -3.69
CA GLY A 150 -10.12 -2.62 -4.38
C GLY A 150 -8.81 -3.38 -4.17
N LEU A 151 -8.32 -3.40 -2.94
CA LEU A 151 -7.03 -3.99 -2.59
C LEU A 151 -7.04 -5.50 -2.79
N VAL A 152 -6.09 -6.02 -3.56
CA VAL A 152 -5.95 -7.45 -3.85
C VAL A 152 -4.51 -7.92 -3.61
N THR A 153 -4.36 -9.17 -3.18
CA THR A 153 -3.06 -9.85 -3.07
C THR A 153 -3.06 -11.16 -3.85
N PHE A 154 -1.97 -11.43 -4.55
CA PHE A 154 -1.83 -12.61 -5.41
C PHE A 154 -0.35 -12.92 -5.64
N TYR A 155 -0.05 -14.12 -6.12
CA TYR A 155 1.30 -14.53 -6.49
C TYR A 155 1.58 -14.19 -7.96
N SER A 156 2.76 -13.63 -8.24
CA SER A 156 3.20 -13.22 -9.58
C SER A 156 4.67 -13.56 -9.80
N SER A 157 5.04 -13.83 -11.05
CA SER A 157 6.44 -13.96 -11.47
C SER A 157 7.08 -12.62 -11.87
N GLY A 158 6.25 -11.62 -12.18
CA GLY A 158 6.67 -10.27 -12.59
C GLY A 158 6.27 -9.21 -11.56
N PHE A 159 7.12 -8.18 -11.42
CA PHE A 159 6.95 -7.08 -10.48
C PHE A 159 6.95 -5.76 -11.24
N LEU A 160 6.08 -4.83 -10.84
CA LEU A 160 6.08 -3.48 -11.38
C LEU A 160 6.36 -2.45 -10.29
N PRO A 161 7.08 -1.36 -10.58
CA PRO A 161 7.22 -0.25 -9.65
C PRO A 161 5.84 0.24 -9.14
N GLY A 162 5.77 0.53 -7.84
CA GLY A 162 4.53 0.81 -7.10
C GLY A 162 3.83 -0.42 -6.52
N ASP A 163 4.29 -1.64 -6.82
CA ASP A 163 3.78 -2.84 -6.14
C ASP A 163 4.18 -2.84 -4.65
N ILE A 164 3.27 -3.28 -3.78
CA ILE A 164 3.66 -3.76 -2.46
C ILE A 164 4.12 -5.20 -2.62
N VAL A 165 5.37 -5.45 -2.22
CA VAL A 165 5.95 -6.78 -2.09
C VAL A 165 6.07 -7.18 -0.64
N TYR A 166 6.29 -8.48 -0.39
CA TYR A 166 6.56 -8.98 0.95
C TYR A 166 7.89 -9.71 1.02
N PHE A 167 8.74 -9.27 1.95
CA PHE A 167 9.92 -10.01 2.38
C PHE A 167 9.53 -10.90 3.57
N ASP A 168 9.66 -12.21 3.41
CA ASP A 168 9.38 -13.17 4.47
C ASP A 168 10.64 -13.49 5.26
N ASN A 169 10.53 -13.54 6.59
CA ASN A 169 11.57 -14.00 7.49
C ASN A 169 11.05 -15.20 8.30
N PRO A 170 11.10 -16.41 7.74
CA PRO A 170 10.37 -17.57 8.26
C PRO A 170 10.84 -18.03 9.64
N ASP A 171 12.10 -17.71 9.98
CA ASP A 171 12.77 -18.12 11.21
C ASP A 171 13.03 -16.92 12.14
N PHE A 172 12.20 -15.88 12.07
CA PHE A 172 12.31 -14.69 12.94
C PHE A 172 12.34 -15.06 14.43
N ASN A 173 12.99 -14.22 15.24
CA ASN A 173 13.02 -14.37 16.69
C ASN A 173 11.63 -14.03 17.27
N PRO A 174 10.96 -14.97 18.00
CA PRO A 174 9.64 -14.73 18.58
C PRO A 174 9.56 -13.53 19.53
N GLN A 175 10.68 -13.10 20.11
CA GLN A 175 10.74 -11.93 21.00
C GLN A 175 10.72 -10.59 20.24
N THR A 176 10.93 -10.62 18.93
CA THR A 176 10.85 -9.44 18.05
C THR A 176 9.93 -9.74 16.86
N PRO A 177 8.63 -9.96 17.10
CA PRO A 177 7.70 -10.50 16.10
C PRO A 177 7.44 -9.56 14.91
N TRP A 178 7.77 -8.28 15.03
CA TRP A 178 7.73 -7.31 13.92
C TRP A 178 8.80 -7.56 12.85
N PHE A 179 9.80 -8.40 13.12
CA PHE A 179 10.79 -8.85 12.13
C PHE A 179 10.41 -10.16 11.43
N ARG A 180 9.16 -10.62 11.54
CA ARG A 180 8.63 -11.75 10.74
C ARG A 180 8.67 -11.52 9.24
N GLY A 181 8.73 -10.26 8.82
CA GLY A 181 8.79 -9.85 7.44
C GLY A 181 8.68 -8.34 7.31
N VAL A 182 8.61 -7.87 6.07
CA VAL A 182 8.45 -6.45 5.74
C VAL A 182 7.55 -6.34 4.51
N ASN A 183 6.49 -5.54 4.63
CA ASN A 183 5.75 -5.02 3.49
C ASN A 183 6.55 -3.85 2.91
N ALA A 184 6.87 -3.88 1.62
CA ALA A 184 7.70 -2.86 0.99
C ALA A 184 7.17 -2.42 -0.36
N ILE A 185 7.30 -1.13 -0.68
CA ILE A 185 6.99 -0.59 -2.01
C ILE A 185 8.20 -0.75 -2.92
N LEU A 186 8.02 -1.41 -4.06
CA LEU A 186 9.03 -1.44 -5.12
C LEU A 186 9.10 -0.07 -5.82
N LEU A 187 10.30 0.51 -5.87
CA LEU A 187 10.58 1.78 -6.56
C LEU A 187 10.99 1.53 -8.01
N ASP A 188 11.07 2.59 -8.81
CA ASP A 188 11.44 2.52 -10.24
C ASP A 188 12.94 2.28 -10.49
N ASP A 189 13.76 2.30 -9.45
CA ASP A 189 15.19 1.97 -9.47
C ASP A 189 15.51 0.61 -8.84
N SER A 190 14.51 -0.28 -8.72
CA SER A 190 14.61 -1.61 -8.14
C SER A 190 14.99 -1.66 -6.64
N ARG A 191 14.98 -0.53 -5.94
CA ARG A 191 15.03 -0.51 -4.47
C ARG A 191 13.62 -0.61 -3.88
N PHE A 192 13.57 -0.76 -2.56
CA PHE A 192 12.35 -1.01 -1.82
C PHE A 192 12.25 -0.07 -0.63
N PHE A 193 11.10 0.59 -0.48
CA PHE A 193 10.76 1.31 0.75
C PHE A 193 9.99 0.39 1.69
N GLY A 194 10.56 0.05 2.85
CA GLY A 194 9.83 -0.56 3.95
C GLY A 194 9.72 0.42 5.12
N HIS A 195 8.53 0.66 5.65
CA HIS A 195 8.36 1.50 6.84
C HIS A 195 9.12 0.88 8.04
N GLY A 196 9.96 1.67 8.72
CA GLY A 196 10.92 1.19 9.73
C GLY A 196 12.22 0.59 9.17
N PHE A 197 12.31 0.37 7.85
CA PHE A 197 13.50 -0.13 7.16
C PHE A 197 14.15 0.93 6.25
N SER A 198 13.46 2.02 5.93
CA SER A 198 13.87 3.01 4.93
C SER A 198 13.99 2.40 3.53
N ILE A 199 14.44 3.21 2.56
CA ILE A 199 14.75 2.73 1.20
C ILE A 199 16.03 1.89 1.21
N LYS A 200 15.95 0.65 0.74
CA LYS A 200 17.04 -0.34 0.72
C LYS A 200 16.98 -1.25 -0.50
N THR A 201 18.10 -1.86 -0.85
CA THR A 201 18.11 -2.96 -1.84
C THR A 201 17.55 -4.24 -1.23
N ASN A 202 17.17 -5.20 -2.08
CA ASN A 202 16.74 -6.54 -1.68
C ASN A 202 17.75 -7.21 -0.72
N GLU A 203 19.04 -7.19 -1.06
CA GLU A 203 20.11 -7.81 -0.28
C GLU A 203 20.20 -7.17 1.10
N LYS A 204 20.01 -5.86 1.18
CA LYS A 204 20.11 -5.15 2.46
C LYS A 204 18.92 -5.41 3.37
N ILE A 205 17.71 -5.52 2.82
CA ILE A 205 16.52 -5.92 3.59
C ILE A 205 16.70 -7.34 4.13
N VAL A 206 17.10 -8.28 3.28
CA VAL A 206 17.36 -9.68 3.67
C VAL A 206 18.44 -9.75 4.76
N GLN A 207 19.53 -8.99 4.63
CA GLN A 207 20.57 -8.92 5.66
C GLN A 207 20.04 -8.43 7.01
N VAL A 208 19.17 -7.42 7.04
CA VAL A 208 18.59 -6.90 8.29
C VAL A 208 17.68 -7.95 8.91
N LEU A 209 16.80 -8.58 8.14
CA LEU A 209 15.90 -9.62 8.63
C LEU A 209 16.65 -10.86 9.14
N ASN A 210 17.70 -11.30 8.44
CA ASN A 210 18.50 -12.44 8.84
C ASN A 210 19.22 -12.26 10.18
N LYS A 211 19.53 -11.02 10.58
CA LYS A 211 20.09 -10.69 11.90
C LYS A 211 19.07 -10.82 13.04
N GLN A 212 17.79 -10.85 12.70
CA GLN A 212 16.67 -10.91 13.65
C GLN A 212 16.02 -12.31 13.69
N ARG A 213 16.75 -13.33 13.24
CA ARG A 213 16.32 -14.73 13.30
C ARG A 213 16.59 -15.32 14.69
N ARG A 214 15.88 -16.42 14.99
CA ARG A 214 16.20 -17.26 16.15
C ARG A 214 17.64 -17.81 16.05
N GLN A 215 18.25 -18.03 17.21
CA GLN A 215 19.61 -18.56 17.31
C GLN A 215 19.74 -19.90 16.56
N GLY A 216 20.84 -20.07 15.81
CA GLY A 216 21.12 -21.29 15.06
C GLY A 216 20.36 -21.45 13.73
N SER A 217 19.51 -20.49 13.34
CA SER A 217 18.80 -20.59 12.07
C SER A 217 19.73 -20.43 10.86
N THR A 218 19.60 -21.36 9.91
CA THR A 218 20.26 -21.32 8.60
C THR A 218 19.32 -20.91 7.46
N ARG A 219 18.00 -20.88 7.69
CA ARG A 219 16.99 -20.53 6.69
C ARG A 219 16.92 -19.01 6.50
N SER A 220 17.32 -18.52 5.32
CA SER A 220 17.34 -17.07 5.02
C SER A 220 15.94 -16.50 4.86
N ALA A 221 15.78 -15.22 5.22
CA ALA A 221 14.72 -14.36 4.71
C ALA A 221 14.86 -14.18 3.19
N ALA A 222 13.75 -13.88 2.52
CA ALA A 222 13.72 -13.67 1.06
C ALA A 222 12.55 -12.80 0.63
N LEU A 223 12.70 -12.11 -0.50
CA LEU A 223 11.58 -11.55 -1.25
C LEU A 223 10.69 -12.70 -1.74
N THR A 224 9.38 -12.60 -1.50
CA THR A 224 8.40 -13.57 -1.98
C THR A 224 7.84 -13.15 -3.34
N SER A 225 7.15 -14.06 -4.03
CA SER A 225 6.34 -13.76 -5.21
C SER A 225 4.97 -13.15 -4.87
N LEU A 226 4.70 -12.84 -3.59
CA LEU A 226 3.45 -12.25 -3.15
C LEU A 226 3.43 -10.75 -3.41
N LEU A 227 2.42 -10.31 -4.15
CA LEU A 227 2.17 -8.90 -4.45
C LEU A 227 0.88 -8.44 -3.79
N THR A 228 0.79 -7.14 -3.54
CA THR A 228 -0.46 -6.44 -3.24
C THR A 228 -0.57 -5.21 -4.13
N ARG A 229 -1.77 -4.99 -4.71
CA ARG A 229 -2.08 -3.86 -5.60
C ARG A 229 -3.48 -3.32 -5.30
N PRO A 230 -3.73 -2.00 -5.46
CA PRO A 230 -5.10 -1.50 -5.55
C PRO A 230 -5.70 -1.89 -6.90
N SER A 231 -7.02 -1.77 -7.04
CA SER A 231 -7.69 -1.98 -8.33
C SER A 231 -7.58 -0.71 -9.18
N PHE A 232 -6.58 -0.65 -10.07
CA PHE A 232 -6.37 0.49 -10.98
C PHE A 232 -7.60 0.78 -11.85
N SER A 233 -8.24 -0.27 -12.38
CA SER A 233 -9.44 -0.15 -13.21
C SER A 233 -10.63 0.43 -12.43
N ARG A 234 -10.87 -0.04 -11.20
CA ARG A 234 -11.93 0.48 -10.31
C ARG A 234 -11.68 1.94 -9.96
N LEU A 235 -10.45 2.30 -9.59
CA LEU A 235 -10.07 3.67 -9.25
C LEU A 235 -10.19 4.61 -10.46
N SER A 236 -9.76 4.16 -11.63
CA SER A 236 -9.92 4.90 -12.89
C SER A 236 -11.40 5.17 -13.19
N ALA A 237 -12.27 4.18 -12.97
CA ALA A 237 -13.70 4.32 -13.21
C ALA A 237 -14.36 5.40 -12.33
N LEU A 238 -13.83 5.69 -11.14
CA LEU A 238 -14.34 6.77 -10.27
C LEU A 238 -14.25 8.15 -10.92
N THR A 239 -13.33 8.35 -11.87
CA THR A 239 -13.19 9.63 -12.58
C THR A 239 -14.34 9.95 -13.51
N ASN A 240 -15.11 8.94 -13.93
CA ASN A 240 -16.23 9.09 -14.87
C ASN A 240 -17.60 8.92 -14.19
N ARG A 241 -17.63 8.56 -12.90
CA ARG A 241 -18.87 8.36 -12.13
C ARG A 241 -19.18 9.62 -11.34
N GLN A 242 -20.45 10.00 -11.29
CA GLN A 242 -20.89 10.99 -10.30
C GLN A 242 -21.13 10.26 -8.97
N PRO A 243 -20.48 10.70 -7.87
CA PRO A 243 -20.76 10.14 -6.55
C PRO A 243 -22.23 10.37 -6.22
N THR A 244 -22.99 9.31 -5.92
CA THR A 244 -24.36 9.50 -5.44
C THR A 244 -24.37 9.49 -3.92
N SER A 245 -25.28 10.26 -3.32
CA SER A 245 -25.43 10.35 -1.86
C SER A 245 -25.80 9.02 -1.17
N ILE A 246 -26.05 7.95 -1.95
CA ILE A 246 -26.53 6.63 -1.52
C ILE A 246 -25.65 5.52 -2.13
N ASP A 247 -24.35 5.78 -2.34
CA ASP A 247 -23.43 4.70 -2.71
C ASP A 247 -23.23 3.78 -1.50
N PHE A 248 -24.13 2.79 -1.36
CA PHE A 248 -24.04 1.75 -0.34
C PHE A 248 -22.76 0.94 -0.58
N LYS A 249 -21.81 1.08 0.34
CA LYS A 249 -20.59 0.28 0.32
C LYS A 249 -20.74 -0.93 1.22
N ILE A 250 -20.34 -2.08 0.69
CA ILE A 250 -20.11 -3.26 1.50
C ILE A 250 -18.95 -2.94 2.44
N LYS A 251 -19.23 -2.86 3.75
CA LYS A 251 -18.19 -2.71 4.76
C LYS A 251 -17.35 -3.98 4.78
N GLN A 252 -16.08 -3.84 4.47
CA GLN A 252 -15.11 -4.92 4.57
C GLN A 252 -15.07 -5.41 6.03
N PRO A 253 -15.21 -6.73 6.28
CA PRO A 253 -14.99 -7.27 7.61
C PRO A 253 -13.55 -6.96 8.02
N PHE A 254 -13.35 -6.63 9.29
CA PHE A 254 -12.03 -6.41 9.85
C PHE A 254 -11.97 -6.93 11.27
N ILE A 255 -10.76 -7.28 11.70
CA ILE A 255 -10.48 -7.81 13.02
C ILE A 255 -9.26 -7.07 13.57
N HIS A 256 -9.33 -6.68 14.84
CA HIS A 256 -8.18 -6.18 15.57
C HIS A 256 -7.28 -7.33 16.00
N HIS A 257 -6.35 -7.74 15.13
CA HIS A 257 -5.46 -8.88 15.34
C HIS A 257 -4.17 -8.52 16.08
N ASN A 258 -3.79 -7.24 16.09
CA ASN A 258 -2.64 -6.73 16.85
C ASN A 258 -1.29 -7.36 16.43
N LEU A 259 -1.11 -7.64 15.14
CA LEU A 259 0.10 -8.26 14.58
C LEU A 259 0.76 -7.35 13.56
N SER A 260 1.90 -6.77 13.90
CA SER A 260 2.68 -5.94 12.97
C SER A 260 3.37 -6.80 11.90
N SER A 261 3.63 -6.18 10.75
CA SER A 261 4.44 -6.77 9.68
C SER A 261 3.91 -8.06 9.06
N ILE A 262 2.59 -8.28 9.14
CA ILE A 262 1.94 -9.35 8.38
C ILE A 262 1.64 -8.89 6.95
N SER A 263 1.71 -9.80 6.00
CA SER A 263 1.22 -9.58 4.63
C SER A 263 -0.30 -9.51 4.58
N LEU A 264 -0.86 -8.94 3.51
CA LEU A 264 -2.31 -8.93 3.26
C LEU A 264 -2.87 -10.36 3.20
N LEU A 265 -2.10 -11.31 2.65
CA LEU A 265 -2.50 -12.73 2.63
C LEU A 265 -2.68 -13.30 4.04
N ASN A 266 -1.74 -13.02 4.94
CA ASN A 266 -1.84 -13.45 6.33
C ASN A 266 -3.03 -12.79 7.04
N TYR A 267 -3.26 -11.50 6.81
CA TYR A 267 -4.44 -10.79 7.31
C TYR A 267 -5.75 -11.43 6.84
N ASN A 268 -5.87 -11.74 5.53
CA ASN A 268 -7.03 -12.41 4.98
C ASN A 268 -7.24 -13.80 5.60
N ASN A 269 -6.17 -14.58 5.79
CA ASN A 269 -6.25 -15.87 6.46
C ASN A 269 -6.77 -15.77 7.90
N TYR A 270 -6.40 -14.72 8.65
CA TYR A 270 -6.98 -14.46 9.97
C TYR A 270 -8.48 -14.20 9.91
N ILE A 271 -8.92 -13.36 8.97
CA ILE A 271 -10.35 -13.07 8.74
C ILE A 271 -11.12 -14.36 8.43
N PHE A 272 -10.61 -15.19 7.51
CA PHE A 272 -11.25 -16.46 7.12
C PHE A 272 -11.31 -17.46 8.27
N SER A 273 -10.24 -17.56 9.07
CA SER A 273 -10.19 -18.47 10.23
C SER A 273 -11.25 -18.16 11.29
N LEU A 274 -11.79 -16.93 11.28
CA LEU A 274 -12.84 -16.46 12.17
C LEU A 274 -14.24 -16.51 11.55
N GLY A 275 -14.40 -17.15 10.39
CA GLY A 275 -15.69 -17.44 9.76
C GLY A 275 -16.22 -16.37 8.82
N TYR A 276 -15.45 -15.33 8.51
CA TYR A 276 -15.84 -14.32 7.52
C TYR A 276 -15.47 -14.77 6.10
N GLN A 277 -16.43 -14.73 5.17
CA GLN A 277 -16.18 -14.90 3.74
C GLN A 277 -16.00 -13.51 3.08
N LEU A 278 -14.91 -13.31 2.34
CA LEU A 278 -14.76 -12.15 1.44
C LEU A 278 -15.61 -12.44 0.19
N PHE A 279 -16.65 -11.64 -0.05
CA PHE A 279 -17.49 -11.68 -1.24
C PHE A 279 -17.06 -10.63 -2.25
#